data_AF-A0A8J6HQY0-F1
#
_entry.id   AF-A0A8J6HQY0-F1
#
_cell.length_a   1.000
_cell.length_b   1.000
_cell.length_c   1.000
_cell.angle_alpha   90.00
_cell.angle_beta   90.00
_cell.angle_gamma   90.00
#
_symmetry.space_group_name_H-M   'P 1'
#
loop_
_entity.id
_entity.type
_entity.pdbx_description
1 polymer ?
#
loop_
_entity_poly.entity_id
_entity_poly.type
_entity_poly.pdbx_seq_one_letter_code
_entity_poly.pdbx_strand_id
1 'polypeptide(L)'
;MDPYFASILIGGVRFFMSIVNTYMLKTFCRRTLIIGGSAGMAVCMFVSGLYTYWIKEGVTTLNWVPVVAILLYVVTSMVGLLSIPWTMTAELFPIEIRGVAHSIVYSSAYFIMFLSIQSYNSLIDAFSGVAGLQWFFGVTSLAGLVYAYILLPEAHGIKLADIQEYFLYNNVYIGGIKTKKSLQKQNKEQKEELMKNNV
;
A
#
# COMPACT_ATOMS: atom_id res chain seq x y z
N MET A 1 28.25 -1.16 16.64
CA MET A 1 27.52 -2.33 16.13
C MET A 1 28.13 -2.68 14.80
N ASP A 2 28.55 -3.92 14.60
CA ASP A 2 29.05 -4.37 13.30
C ASP A 2 27.92 -4.26 12.24
N PRO A 3 28.14 -3.59 11.09
CA PRO A 3 27.14 -3.48 10.02
C PRO A 3 26.57 -4.83 9.58
N TYR A 4 27.35 -5.91 9.65
CA TYR A 4 26.89 -7.26 9.32
C TYR A 4 25.87 -7.77 10.34
N PHE A 5 26.13 -7.57 11.65
CA PHE A 5 25.21 -7.98 12.71
C PHE A 5 23.88 -7.21 12.64
N ALA A 6 23.93 -5.91 12.35
CA ALA A 6 22.73 -5.10 12.14
C ALA A 6 21.91 -5.60 10.95
N SER A 7 22.57 -5.97 9.84
CA SER A 7 21.92 -6.50 8.65
C SER A 7 21.24 -7.85 8.90
N ILE A 8 21.89 -8.74 9.66
CA ILE A 8 21.32 -10.03 10.07
C ILE A 8 20.06 -9.83 10.93
N LEU A 9 20.11 -8.91 11.90
CA LEU A 9 18.97 -8.58 12.76
C LEU A 9 17.77 -8.06 11.97
N ILE A 10 18.00 -7.13 11.04
CA ILE A 10 16.95 -6.59 10.16
C ILE A 10 16.34 -7.71 9.30
N GLY A 11 17.17 -8.60 8.78
CA GLY A 11 16.72 -9.78 8.03
C GLY A 11 15.82 -10.69 8.87
N GLY A 12 16.20 -10.96 10.11
CA GLY A 12 15.40 -11.75 11.06
C GLY A 12 14.04 -11.10 11.34
N VAL A 13 14.02 -9.81 11.68
CA VAL A 13 12.76 -9.07 11.94
C VAL A 13 11.86 -9.10 10.71
N ARG A 14 12.41 -8.91 9.51
CA ARG A 14 11.65 -8.99 8.25
C ARG A 14 11.05 -10.38 8.03
N PHE A 15 11.81 -11.44 8.31
CA PHE A 15 11.32 -12.81 8.17
C PHE A 15 10.11 -13.07 9.08
N PHE A 16 10.21 -12.72 10.37
CA PHE A 16 9.08 -12.85 11.31
C PHE A 16 7.88 -11.99 10.91
N MET A 17 8.11 -10.75 10.48
CA MET A 17 7.03 -9.86 10.02
C MET A 17 6.33 -10.37 8.76
N SER A 18 7.03 -11.06 7.87
CA SER A 18 6.43 -11.67 6.67
C SER A 18 5.44 -12.79 7.03
N ILE A 19 5.73 -13.59 8.06
CA ILE A 19 4.81 -14.63 8.57
C ILE A 19 3.54 -13.97 9.13
N VAL A 20 3.70 -12.93 9.95
CA VAL A 20 2.58 -12.16 10.50
C VAL A 20 1.76 -11.53 9.38
N ASN A 21 2.42 -10.93 8.39
CA ASN A 21 1.75 -10.34 7.23
C ASN A 21 0.92 -11.37 6.46
N THR A 22 1.49 -12.56 6.20
CA THR A 22 0.79 -13.65 5.52
C THR A 22 -0.46 -14.10 6.30
N TYR A 23 -0.39 -14.11 7.64
CA TYR A 23 -1.55 -14.38 8.49
C TYR A 23 -2.59 -13.25 8.40
N MET A 24 -2.16 -11.99 8.53
CA MET A 24 -3.06 -10.83 8.44
C MET A 24 -3.77 -10.74 7.09
N LEU A 25 -3.11 -11.14 6.00
CA LEU A 25 -3.72 -11.19 4.67
C LEU A 25 -4.84 -12.22 4.52
N LYS A 26 -4.85 -13.26 5.36
CA LYS A 26 -5.93 -14.25 5.40
C LYS A 26 -7.14 -13.76 6.20
N THR A 27 -6.90 -12.97 7.24
CA THR A 27 -7.95 -12.55 8.19
C THR A 27 -8.60 -11.22 7.82
N PHE A 28 -7.85 -10.29 7.21
CA PHE A 28 -8.31 -8.94 6.93
C PHE A 28 -8.43 -8.67 5.43
N CYS A 29 -9.33 -7.75 5.06
CA CYS A 29 -9.43 -7.27 3.69
C CYS A 29 -8.15 -6.52 3.29
N ARG A 30 -7.61 -6.86 2.11
CA ARG A 30 -6.36 -6.30 1.57
C ARG A 30 -6.33 -4.77 1.54
N ARG A 31 -7.48 -4.15 1.24
CA ARG A 31 -7.65 -2.69 1.23
C ARG A 31 -7.43 -2.07 2.61
N THR A 32 -7.99 -2.66 3.66
CA THR A 32 -7.82 -2.19 5.04
C THR A 32 -6.36 -2.30 5.49
N LEU A 33 -5.63 -3.34 5.05
CA LEU A 33 -4.20 -3.48 5.33
C LEU A 33 -3.35 -2.42 4.64
N ILE A 34 -3.61 -2.15 3.35
CA ILE A 34 -2.87 -1.10 2.63
C ILE A 34 -3.16 0.27 3.24
N ILE A 35 -4.42 0.58 3.54
CA ILE A 35 -4.82 1.86 4.13
C ILE A 35 -4.21 2.01 5.53
N GLY A 36 -4.37 1.00 6.40
CA GLY A 36 -3.82 1.02 7.76
C GLY A 36 -2.29 1.10 7.77
N GLY A 37 -1.63 0.32 6.90
CA GLY A 37 -0.17 0.33 6.76
C GLY A 37 0.36 1.68 6.24
N SER A 38 -0.25 2.22 5.18
CA SER A 38 0.16 3.51 4.59
C SER A 38 -0.10 4.67 5.55
N ALA A 39 -1.19 4.65 6.31
CA ALA A 39 -1.47 5.63 7.35
C ALA A 39 -0.44 5.55 8.48
N GLY A 40 -0.12 4.35 8.95
CA GLY A 40 0.93 4.13 9.95
C GLY A 40 2.30 4.63 9.48
N MET A 41 2.67 4.34 8.23
CA MET A 41 3.90 4.81 7.61
C MET A 41 3.97 6.34 7.52
N ALA A 42 2.88 6.99 7.07
CA ALA A 42 2.80 8.44 6.97
C ALA A 42 2.98 9.08 8.36
N VAL A 43 2.22 8.63 9.36
CA VAL A 43 2.33 9.14 10.75
C VAL A 43 3.75 8.98 11.29
N CYS A 44 4.36 7.80 11.13
CA CYS A 44 5.72 7.54 11.61
C CYS A 44 6.75 8.47 10.95
N MET A 45 6.64 8.71 9.64
CA MET A 45 7.56 9.60 8.91
C MET A 45 7.37 11.07 9.27
N PHE A 46 6.14 11.55 9.45
CA PHE A 46 5.88 12.91 9.91
C PHE A 46 6.41 13.14 11.33
N VAL A 47 6.18 12.19 12.24
CA VAL A 47 6.71 12.24 13.62
C VAL A 47 8.24 12.22 13.59
N SER A 48 8.85 11.30 12.84
CA SER A 48 10.32 11.21 12.75
C SER A 48 10.93 12.51 12.20
N GLY A 49 10.38 13.05 11.12
CA GLY A 49 10.87 14.31 10.53
C GLY A 49 10.73 15.51 11.47
N LEU A 50 9.63 15.61 12.24
CA LEU A 50 9.43 16.68 13.23
C LEU A 50 10.46 16.60 14.35
N TYR A 51 10.71 15.41 14.90
CA TYR A 51 11.73 15.23 15.94
C TYR A 51 13.14 15.47 15.40
N THR A 52 13.47 15.04 14.18
CA THR A 52 14.76 15.34 13.54
C THR A 52 14.96 16.84 13.33
N TYR A 53 13.89 17.58 13.01
CA TYR A 53 13.92 19.03 12.90
C TYR A 53 14.19 19.70 14.26
N TRP A 54 13.48 19.30 15.32
CA TRP A 54 13.70 19.82 16.68
C TRP A 54 15.06 19.49 17.26
N ILE A 55 15.65 18.35 16.89
CA ILE A 55 17.03 18.01 17.25
C ILE A 55 18.01 18.96 16.55
N LYS A 56 17.78 19.28 15.26
CA LYS A 56 18.62 20.21 14.48
C LYS A 56 18.57 21.64 15.03
N GLU A 57 17.41 22.10 15.50
CA GLU A 57 17.26 23.42 16.15
C GLU A 57 17.73 23.46 17.62
N GLY A 58 18.15 22.33 18.19
CA GLY A 58 18.61 22.25 19.58
C GLY A 58 17.50 22.34 20.63
N VAL A 59 16.24 22.21 20.23
CA VAL A 59 15.07 22.27 21.12
C VAL A 59 14.93 20.98 21.96
N THR A 60 15.39 19.83 21.44
CA THR A 60 15.31 18.54 22.13
C THR A 60 16.52 17.65 21.86
N THR A 61 16.90 16.79 22.82
CA THR A 61 18.01 15.82 22.71
C THR A 61 17.54 14.37 22.61
N LEU A 62 16.25 14.15 22.33
CA LEU A 62 15.62 12.84 22.30
C LEU A 62 15.90 12.09 20.99
N ASN A 63 17.16 11.75 20.75
CA ASN A 63 17.64 11.04 19.56
C ASN A 63 17.04 9.62 19.38
N TRP A 64 16.44 9.05 20.43
CA TRP A 64 15.82 7.72 20.37
C TRP A 64 14.46 7.71 19.67
N VAL A 65 13.73 8.84 19.68
CA VAL A 65 12.37 8.92 19.11
C VAL A 65 12.37 8.75 17.59
N PRO A 66 13.23 9.44 16.81
CA PRO A 66 13.32 9.22 15.36
C PRO A 66 13.66 7.77 15.01
N VAL A 67 14.52 7.12 15.80
CA VAL A 67 14.94 5.73 15.60
C VAL A 67 13.75 4.78 15.79
N VAL A 68 12.99 4.93 16.87
CA VAL A 68 11.78 4.13 17.12
C VAL A 68 10.74 4.36 16.03
N ALA A 69 10.55 5.62 15.60
CA ALA A 69 9.62 5.94 14.52
C ALA A 69 10.02 5.29 13.18
N ILE A 70 11.31 5.24 12.85
CA ILE A 70 11.81 4.54 11.66
C ILE A 70 11.60 3.01 11.80
N LEU A 71 11.81 2.43 12.98
CA LEU A 71 11.54 1.01 13.21
C LEU A 71 10.05 0.69 13.03
N LEU A 72 9.15 1.52 13.58
CA LEU A 72 7.71 1.39 13.38
C LEU A 72 7.30 1.56 11.92
N TYR A 73 7.94 2.49 11.20
CA TYR A 73 7.75 2.64 9.76
C TYR A 73 8.12 1.34 9.01
N VAL A 74 9.25 0.70 9.35
CA VAL A 74 9.64 -0.57 8.72
C VAL A 74 8.61 -1.66 9.02
N VAL A 75 8.15 -1.78 10.26
CA VAL A 75 7.15 -2.79 10.65
C VAL A 75 5.82 -2.57 9.92
N THR A 76 5.30 -1.34 9.91
CA THR A 76 4.05 -1.00 9.23
C THR A 76 4.15 -1.17 7.71
N SER A 77 5.32 -0.93 7.12
CA SER A 77 5.55 -1.16 5.68
C SER A 77 5.45 -2.63 5.29
N MET A 78 5.89 -3.55 6.15
CA MET A 78 5.83 -5.00 5.90
C MET A 78 4.40 -5.54 5.91
N VAL A 79 3.51 -4.94 6.71
CA VAL A 79 2.11 -5.37 6.86
C VAL A 79 1.25 -4.98 5.65
N GLY A 80 1.60 -3.90 4.94
CA GLY A 80 0.74 -3.35 3.89
C GLY A 80 1.41 -3.25 2.53
N LEU A 81 2.31 -2.28 2.42
CA LEU A 81 2.75 -1.74 1.13
C LEU A 81 3.70 -2.66 0.37
N LEU A 82 4.49 -3.50 1.06
CA LEU A 82 5.54 -4.27 0.38
C LEU A 82 5.08 -5.59 -0.25
N SER A 83 3.99 -6.20 0.20
CA SER A 83 3.59 -7.55 -0.26
C SER A 83 2.28 -7.55 -1.04
N ILE A 84 1.40 -6.60 -0.74
CA ILE A 84 0.05 -6.57 -1.29
C ILE A 84 0.03 -6.13 -2.76
N PRO A 85 0.75 -5.07 -3.18
CA PRO A 85 0.74 -4.64 -4.59
C PRO A 85 1.21 -5.75 -5.54
N TRP A 86 2.28 -6.45 -5.19
CA TRP A 86 2.80 -7.56 -5.98
C TRP A 86 1.79 -8.70 -6.10
N THR A 87 1.19 -9.09 -4.98
CA THR A 87 0.17 -10.15 -4.98
C THR A 87 -1.08 -9.72 -5.76
N MET A 88 -1.46 -8.45 -5.65
CA MET A 88 -2.64 -7.89 -6.29
C MET A 88 -2.49 -7.82 -7.81
N THR A 89 -1.29 -7.55 -8.34
CA THR A 89 -1.06 -7.59 -9.79
C THR A 89 -1.35 -8.97 -10.39
N ALA A 90 -1.05 -10.06 -9.67
CA ALA A 90 -1.37 -11.42 -10.12
C ALA A 90 -2.87 -11.73 -10.13
N GLU A 91 -3.67 -10.99 -9.34
CA GLU A 91 -5.12 -11.15 -9.26
C GLU A 91 -5.89 -10.23 -10.22
N LEU A 92 -5.36 -9.06 -10.56
CA LEU A 92 -6.03 -8.15 -11.49
C LEU A 92 -5.90 -8.58 -12.95
N PHE A 93 -4.79 -9.23 -13.33
CA PHE A 93 -4.53 -9.53 -14.73
C PHE A 93 -5.19 -10.85 -15.18
N PRO A 94 -5.87 -10.86 -16.36
CA PRO A 94 -6.37 -12.07 -16.96
C PRO A 94 -5.22 -13.03 -17.30
N ILE A 95 -5.50 -14.33 -17.21
CA ILE A 95 -4.48 -15.39 -17.29
C ILE A 95 -3.66 -15.31 -18.59
N GLU A 96 -4.30 -14.91 -19.69
CA GLU A 96 -3.71 -14.82 -21.03
C GLU A 96 -2.56 -13.81 -21.13
N ILE A 97 -2.67 -12.66 -20.45
CA ILE A 97 -1.66 -11.58 -20.52
C ILE A 97 -0.87 -11.41 -19.23
N ARG A 98 -1.16 -12.21 -18.19
CA ARG A 98 -0.59 -12.05 -16.84
C ARG A 98 0.93 -11.98 -16.85
N GLY A 99 1.61 -12.83 -17.64
CA GLY A 99 3.07 -12.85 -17.69
C GLY A 99 3.67 -11.54 -18.20
N VAL A 100 3.14 -11.01 -19.31
CA VAL A 100 3.63 -9.77 -19.93
C VAL A 100 3.23 -8.54 -19.11
N ALA A 101 1.99 -8.49 -18.61
CA ALA A 101 1.53 -7.39 -17.78
C ALA A 101 2.34 -7.29 -16.47
N HIS A 102 2.60 -8.44 -15.83
CA HIS A 102 3.39 -8.49 -14.60
C HIS A 102 4.85 -8.07 -14.83
N SER A 103 5.48 -8.47 -15.94
CA SER A 103 6.86 -8.08 -16.24
C SER A 103 7.00 -6.57 -16.49
N ILE A 104 6.04 -5.93 -17.16
CA ILE A 104 6.02 -4.48 -17.37
C ILE A 104 5.86 -3.73 -16.04
N VAL A 105 4.95 -4.19 -15.17
CA VAL A 105 4.75 -3.60 -13.84
C VAL A 105 6.01 -3.74 -12.98
N TYR A 106 6.65 -4.90 -12.99
CA TYR A 106 7.91 -5.10 -12.27
C TYR A 106 9.03 -4.24 -12.84
N SER A 107 9.22 -4.24 -14.15
CA SER A 107 10.27 -3.45 -14.80
C SER A 107 10.13 -1.96 -14.47
N SER A 108 8.92 -1.40 -14.57
CA SER A 108 8.65 -0.01 -14.22
C SER A 108 8.89 0.27 -12.72
N ALA A 109 8.43 -0.62 -11.83
CA ALA A 109 8.65 -0.47 -10.39
C ALA A 109 10.13 -0.50 -10.00
N TYR A 110 10.90 -1.45 -10.55
CA TYR A 110 12.34 -1.55 -10.29
C TYR A 110 13.12 -0.40 -10.92
N PHE A 111 12.68 0.13 -12.06
CA PHE A 111 13.27 1.32 -12.66
C PHE A 111 13.08 2.56 -11.75
N ILE A 112 11.88 2.76 -11.21
CA ILE A 112 11.61 3.84 -10.24
C ILE A 112 12.43 3.64 -8.97
N MET A 113 12.55 2.40 -8.48
CA MET A 113 13.36 2.07 -7.31
C MET A 113 14.85 2.39 -7.55
N PHE A 114 15.38 2.04 -8.72
CA PHE A 114 16.75 2.36 -9.10
C PHE A 114 16.99 3.88 -9.11
N LEU A 115 16.10 4.64 -9.76
CA LEU A 115 16.18 6.11 -9.77
C LEU A 115 16.11 6.70 -8.36
N SER A 116 15.29 6.13 -7.49
CA SER A 116 15.14 6.59 -6.11
C SER A 116 16.42 6.37 -5.29
N ILE A 117 17.06 5.21 -5.44
CA ILE A 117 18.33 4.89 -4.77
C ILE A 117 19.45 5.79 -5.29
N GLN A 118 19.54 5.97 -6.61
CA GLN A 118 20.57 6.81 -7.22
C GLN A 118 20.43 8.28 -6.82
N SER A 119 19.20 8.79 -6.76
CA SER A 119 18.93 10.19 -6.45
C SER A 119 18.94 10.47 -4.95
N TYR A 120 19.06 9.46 -4.08
CA TYR A 120 18.93 9.60 -2.62
C TYR A 120 19.85 10.67 -2.04
N ASN A 121 21.13 10.68 -2.42
CA ASN A 121 22.08 11.71 -1.95
C ASN A 121 21.68 13.11 -2.43
N SER A 122 21.32 13.25 -3.71
CA SER A 122 20.86 14.52 -4.27
C SER A 122 19.57 15.02 -3.62
N LEU A 123 18.67 14.12 -3.21
CA LEU A 123 17.46 14.47 -2.49
C LEU A 123 17.77 15.00 -1.08
N ILE A 124 18.75 14.43 -0.38
CA ILE A 124 19.15 14.94 0.94
C ILE A 124 19.61 16.40 0.85
N ASP A 125 20.41 16.71 -0.17
CA ASP A 125 20.92 18.08 -0.39
C ASP A 125 19.78 19.03 -0.80
N ALA A 126 18.89 18.59 -1.70
CA ALA A 126 17.76 19.38 -2.16
C ALA A 126 16.76 19.71 -1.04
N PHE A 127 16.49 18.76 -0.13
CA PHE A 127 15.53 18.92 0.97
C PHE A 127 16.16 19.45 2.26
N SER A 128 17.35 20.07 2.19
CA SER A 128 18.02 20.73 3.33
C SER A 128 18.31 19.80 4.53
N GLY A 129 18.61 18.52 4.23
CA GLY A 129 19.02 17.49 5.18
C GLY A 129 17.98 16.39 5.42
N VAL A 130 18.27 15.54 6.41
CA VAL A 130 17.51 14.31 6.69
C VAL A 130 16.05 14.56 7.08
N ALA A 131 15.76 15.67 7.79
CA ALA A 131 14.41 16.01 8.19
C ALA A 131 13.47 16.28 7.00
N GLY A 132 13.95 17.04 5.99
CA GLY A 132 13.15 17.33 4.81
C GLY A 132 12.91 16.09 3.94
N LEU A 133 13.90 15.19 3.87
CA LEU A 133 13.74 13.90 3.21
C LEU A 133 12.68 13.01 3.89
N GLN A 134 12.66 12.98 5.23
CA GLN A 134 11.64 12.24 5.98
C GLN A 134 10.23 12.78 5.75
N TRP A 135 10.07 14.10 5.68
CA TRP A 135 8.79 14.72 5.32
C TRP A 135 8.38 14.44 3.88
N PHE A 136 9.32 14.46 2.93
CA PHE A 136 9.05 14.05 1.55
C PHE A 136 8.53 12.62 1.48
N PHE A 137 9.15 11.67 2.19
CA PHE A 137 8.65 10.29 2.28
C PHE A 137 7.32 10.16 3.03
N GLY A 138 7.05 11.04 3.99
CA GLY A 138 5.74 11.15 4.66
C GLY A 138 4.64 11.59 3.68
N VAL A 139 4.91 12.60 2.86
CA VAL A 139 3.97 13.09 1.83
C VAL A 139 3.75 12.06 0.74
N THR A 140 4.79 11.36 0.27
CA THR A 140 4.62 10.29 -0.73
C THR A 140 3.84 9.11 -0.17
N SER A 141 4.04 8.75 1.11
CA SER A 141 3.23 7.74 1.80
C SER A 141 1.76 8.17 1.93
N LEU A 142 1.50 9.45 2.19
CA LEU A 142 0.15 10.01 2.24
C LEU A 142 -0.50 10.02 0.84
N ALA A 143 0.24 10.36 -0.21
CA ALA A 143 -0.23 10.25 -1.58
C ALA A 143 -0.56 8.79 -1.94
N GLY A 144 0.26 7.84 -1.50
CA GLY A 144 0.00 6.40 -1.61
C GLY A 144 -1.25 5.96 -0.86
N LEU A 145 -1.51 6.53 0.33
CA LEU A 145 -2.75 6.30 1.08
C LEU A 145 -3.98 6.79 0.32
N VAL A 146 -3.92 8.00 -0.24
CA VAL A 146 -5.02 8.59 -1.03
C VAL A 146 -5.25 7.76 -2.31
N TYR A 147 -4.17 7.40 -3.00
CA TYR A 147 -4.22 6.51 -4.17
C TYR A 147 -4.89 5.18 -3.82
N ALA A 148 -4.45 4.52 -2.74
CA ALA A 148 -5.03 3.26 -2.28
C ALA A 148 -6.49 3.42 -1.83
N TYR A 149 -6.89 4.58 -1.33
CA TYR A 149 -8.27 4.83 -0.94
C TYR A 149 -9.21 4.97 -2.14
N ILE A 150 -8.76 5.66 -3.21
CA ILE A 150 -9.56 6.03 -4.39
C ILE A 150 -9.53 4.95 -5.48
N LEU A 151 -8.37 4.35 -5.74
CA LEU A 151 -8.16 3.51 -6.92
C LEU A 151 -8.14 2.01 -6.59
N LEU A 152 -8.12 1.63 -5.31
CA LEU A 152 -8.08 0.22 -4.92
C LEU A 152 -9.50 -0.33 -4.72
N PRO A 153 -10.04 -1.13 -5.66
CA PRO A 153 -11.28 -1.86 -5.44
C PRO A 153 -11.11 -2.92 -4.36
N GLU A 154 -12.15 -3.15 -3.56
CA GLU A 154 -12.17 -4.24 -2.58
C GLU A 154 -12.22 -5.60 -3.30
N ALA A 155 -11.05 -6.19 -3.57
CA ALA A 155 -10.93 -7.48 -4.26
C ALA A 155 -11.28 -8.71 -3.39
N HIS A 156 -11.62 -8.52 -2.11
CA HIS A 156 -11.87 -9.66 -1.21
C HIS A 156 -13.27 -10.24 -1.44
N GLY A 157 -13.32 -11.40 -2.13
CA GLY A 157 -14.55 -12.18 -2.31
C GLY A 157 -15.43 -11.78 -3.50
N ILE A 158 -14.89 -11.02 -4.46
CA ILE A 158 -15.57 -10.66 -5.72
C ILE A 158 -14.88 -11.43 -6.86
N LYS A 159 -15.67 -12.01 -7.77
CA LYS A 159 -15.12 -12.72 -8.94
C LYS A 159 -14.45 -11.71 -9.86
N LEU A 160 -13.29 -12.08 -10.44
CA LEU A 160 -12.56 -11.25 -11.42
C LEU A 160 -13.48 -10.75 -12.55
N ALA A 161 -14.45 -11.57 -12.99
CA ALA A 161 -15.40 -11.21 -14.03
C ALA A 161 -16.22 -9.95 -13.69
N ASP A 162 -16.71 -9.83 -12.44
CA ASP A 162 -17.51 -8.68 -11.99
C ASP A 162 -16.65 -7.41 -11.89
N ILE A 163 -15.35 -7.55 -11.61
CA ILE A 163 -14.39 -6.43 -11.55
C ILE A 163 -14.09 -5.95 -12.98
N GLN A 164 -13.92 -6.88 -13.92
CA GLN A 164 -13.67 -6.58 -15.33
C GLN A 164 -14.85 -5.82 -15.96
N GLU A 165 -16.09 -6.22 -15.63
CA GLU A 165 -17.30 -5.54 -16.09
C GLU A 165 -17.45 -4.12 -15.50
N TYR A 166 -17.07 -3.91 -14.24
CA TYR A 166 -17.06 -2.57 -13.64
C TYR A 166 -16.08 -1.62 -14.33
N PHE A 167 -14.84 -2.06 -14.59
CA PHE A 167 -13.81 -1.22 -15.21
C PHE A 167 -14.07 -0.92 -16.69
N LEU A 168 -14.97 -1.64 -17.35
CA LEU A 168 -15.43 -1.30 -18.70
C LEU A 168 -16.30 -0.04 -18.74
N TYR A 169 -17.00 0.28 -17.65
CA TYR A 169 -17.94 1.41 -17.59
C TYR A 169 -17.51 2.55 -16.65
N ASN A 170 -16.52 2.33 -15.78
CA ASN A 170 -16.11 3.36 -14.82
C ASN A 170 -14.60 3.35 -14.53
N ASN A 171 -13.96 4.53 -14.61
CA ASN A 171 -12.51 4.71 -14.43
C ASN A 171 -12.09 5.00 -12.98
N VAL A 172 -13.05 5.12 -12.05
CA VAL A 172 -12.80 5.58 -10.66
C VAL A 172 -13.57 4.72 -9.64
N TYR A 173 -12.89 4.21 -8.61
CA TYR A 173 -13.49 3.40 -7.53
C TYR A 173 -13.70 4.22 -6.24
N ILE A 174 -14.48 5.31 -6.32
CA ILE A 174 -14.86 6.08 -5.11
C ILE A 174 -15.94 5.31 -4.35
N GLY A 175 -15.57 4.77 -3.19
CA GLY A 175 -16.48 4.57 -2.07
C GLY A 175 -17.61 3.54 -2.24
N GLY A 176 -17.30 2.29 -1.88
CA GLY A 176 -18.16 1.44 -1.06
C GLY A 176 -19.41 0.84 -1.69
N ILE A 177 -19.41 -0.48 -1.85
CA ILE A 177 -20.47 -1.44 -1.43
C ILE A 177 -21.91 -1.24 -1.97
N LYS A 178 -22.25 -0.19 -2.72
CA LYS A 178 -23.62 0.01 -3.24
C LYS A 178 -23.97 -0.88 -4.42
N THR A 179 -22.98 -1.33 -5.19
CA THR A 179 -23.23 -2.10 -6.42
C THR A 179 -23.80 -3.49 -6.14
N LYS A 180 -23.43 -4.14 -5.03
CA LYS A 180 -24.00 -5.47 -4.70
C LYS A 180 -25.50 -5.37 -4.36
N LYS A 181 -25.93 -4.26 -3.73
CA LYS A 181 -27.36 -4.00 -3.45
C LYS A 181 -28.14 -3.63 -4.70
N SER A 182 -27.56 -2.91 -5.66
CA SER A 182 -28.24 -2.57 -6.93
C SER A 182 -28.31 -3.75 -7.89
N LEU A 183 -27.22 -4.53 -8.03
CA LEU A 183 -27.18 -5.73 -8.89
C LEU A 183 -28.02 -6.89 -8.34
N GLN A 184 -28.03 -7.12 -7.02
CA GLN A 184 -28.94 -8.10 -6.42
C GLN A 184 -30.40 -7.65 -6.50
N LYS A 185 -30.69 -6.34 -6.41
CA LYS A 185 -32.05 -5.81 -6.57
C LYS A 185 -32.52 -5.97 -8.03
N GLN A 186 -31.69 -5.63 -9.01
CA GLN A 186 -32.00 -5.85 -10.44
C GLN A 186 -32.16 -7.33 -10.79
N ASN A 187 -31.27 -8.22 -10.35
CA ASN A 187 -31.42 -9.66 -10.59
C ASN A 187 -32.65 -10.28 -9.90
N LYS A 188 -33.10 -9.70 -8.77
CA LYS A 188 -34.30 -10.14 -8.06
C LYS A 188 -35.58 -9.64 -8.74
N GLU A 189 -35.61 -8.37 -9.17
CA GLU A 189 -36.69 -7.79 -9.96
C GLU A 189 -36.85 -8.50 -11.31
N GLN A 190 -35.74 -8.80 -12.00
CA GLN A 190 -35.75 -9.51 -13.28
C GLN A 190 -36.19 -10.99 -13.15
N LYS A 191 -35.87 -11.65 -12.03
CA LYS A 191 -36.40 -12.99 -11.71
C LYS A 191 -37.89 -12.98 -11.38
N GLU A 192 -38.38 -11.96 -10.68
CA GLU A 192 -39.80 -11.81 -10.36
C GLU A 192 -40.66 -11.51 -11.61
N GLU A 193 -40.13 -10.76 -12.58
CA GLU A 193 -40.80 -10.55 -13.89
C GLU A 193 -40.83 -11.82 -14.76
N LEU A 194 -39.74 -12.59 -14.81
CA LEU A 194 -39.69 -13.87 -15.54
C LEU A 194 -40.63 -14.93 -14.95
N MET A 195 -40.87 -14.90 -13.64
CA MET A 195 -41.82 -15.79 -12.97
C MET A 195 -43.28 -15.37 -13.21
N LYS A 196 -43.57 -14.08 -13.43
CA LYS A 196 -44.91 -13.58 -13.74
C LYS A 196 -45.33 -13.77 -15.19
N ASN A 197 -44.38 -13.80 -16.13
CA ASN A 197 -44.65 -14.02 -17.55
C ASN A 197 -44.75 -15.51 -17.95
N ASN A 198 -44.47 -16.44 -17.02
CA ASN A 198 -44.53 -17.89 -17.24
C ASN A 198 -45.73 -18.56 -16.51
N VAL A 199 -46.70 -17.78 -16.04
CA VAL A 199 -48.00 -18.23 -15.50
C VAL A 199 -49.11 -17.63 -16.37
#